data_AF-A0A353PH15-F1
#
_entry.id   AF-A0A353PH15-F1
#
_cell.length_a   1.000
_cell.length_b   1.000
_cell.length_c   1.000
_cell.angle_alpha   90.00
_cell.angle_beta   90.00
_cell.angle_gamma   90.00
#
_symmetry.space_group_name_H-M   'P 1'
#
loop_
_entity.id
_entity.type
_entity.pdbx_description
1 polymer ?
#
loop_
_entity_poly.entity_id
_entity_poly.type
_entity_poly.pdbx_seq_one_letter_code
_entity_poly.pdbx_strand_id
1 'polypeptide(L)'
;MTRQRPRKCRTCRQPFKPANSLQSACSVPCAIAQGRKHLQRSQDMARKAQRRETAERRVKLRTRRDWIKRVQVAFNAFIRERDKGQTCICCDRPLTAEAIGGGFDRGHYRSVRSAPPL
;
A
#
# COMPACT_ATOMS: atom_id res chain seq x y z
N MET A 1 39.78 -9.20 -38.32
CA MET A 1 38.61 -9.69 -37.57
C MET A 1 38.85 -9.54 -36.07
N THR A 2 38.09 -8.71 -35.37
CA THR A 2 38.28 -8.47 -33.93
C THR A 2 37.82 -9.71 -33.13
N ARG A 3 38.78 -10.44 -32.54
CA ARG A 3 38.50 -11.60 -31.68
C ARG A 3 37.79 -11.12 -30.41
N GLN A 4 36.52 -11.47 -30.25
CA GLN A 4 35.78 -11.15 -29.03
C GLN A 4 36.32 -11.95 -27.84
N ARG A 5 36.55 -11.27 -26.71
CA ARG A 5 36.94 -11.93 -25.46
C ARG A 5 35.79 -12.80 -24.94
N PRO A 6 36.08 -13.99 -24.36
CA PRO A 6 35.05 -14.82 -23.73
C PRO A 6 34.32 -14.04 -22.63
N ARG A 7 32.99 -14.20 -22.56
CA ARG A 7 32.14 -13.58 -21.53
C ARG A 7 31.35 -14.66 -20.79
N LYS A 8 30.83 -14.34 -19.60
CA LYS A 8 29.93 -15.22 -18.86
C LYS A 8 28.48 -14.98 -19.28
N CYS A 9 27.71 -16.05 -19.51
CA CYS A 9 26.29 -15.95 -19.83
C CYS A 9 25.50 -15.39 -18.64
N ARG A 10 24.58 -14.46 -18.89
CA ARG A 10 23.74 -13.87 -17.82
C ARG A 10 22.74 -14.85 -17.20
N THR A 11 22.38 -15.92 -17.91
CA THR A 11 21.40 -16.91 -17.44
C THR A 11 22.06 -18.07 -16.70
N CYS A 12 23.01 -18.77 -17.35
CA CYS A 12 23.65 -19.98 -16.79
C CYS A 12 25.06 -19.75 -16.22
N ARG A 13 25.61 -18.52 -16.34
CA ARG A 13 26.96 -18.12 -15.83
C ARG A 13 28.15 -18.83 -16.47
N GLN A 14 27.93 -19.75 -17.41
CA GLN A 14 28.99 -20.44 -18.15
C GLN A 14 29.76 -19.46 -19.08
N PRO A 15 31.09 -19.63 -19.26
CA PRO A 15 31.87 -18.86 -20.20
C PRO A 15 31.51 -19.26 -21.64
N PHE A 16 31.38 -18.28 -22.54
CA PHE A 16 31.13 -18.50 -23.97
C PHE A 16 31.87 -17.47 -24.82
N LYS A 17 32.15 -17.82 -26.08
CA LYS A 17 32.71 -16.91 -27.09
C LYS A 17 31.57 -16.24 -27.84
N PRO A 18 31.33 -14.94 -27.68
CA PRO A 18 30.22 -14.27 -28.35
C PRO A 18 30.55 -14.02 -29.82
N ALA A 19 29.54 -14.12 -30.69
CA ALA A 19 29.64 -13.80 -32.11
C ALA A 19 29.67 -12.28 -32.37
N ASN A 20 29.05 -11.48 -31.49
CA ASN A 20 29.06 -10.02 -31.55
C ASN A 20 29.16 -9.39 -30.14
N SER A 21 29.36 -8.07 -30.07
CA SER A 21 29.59 -7.37 -28.79
C SER A 21 28.35 -7.27 -27.91
N LEU A 22 27.16 -7.41 -28.50
CA LEU A 22 25.86 -7.27 -27.84
C LEU A 22 25.31 -8.61 -27.30
N GLN A 23 25.89 -9.74 -27.72
CA GLN A 23 25.44 -11.06 -27.31
C GLN A 23 25.68 -11.27 -25.81
N SER A 24 24.58 -11.47 -25.07
CA SER A 24 24.59 -11.63 -23.61
C SER A 24 24.22 -13.04 -23.12
N ALA A 25 23.78 -13.89 -24.04
CA ALA A 25 23.42 -15.29 -23.79
C ALA A 25 24.25 -16.24 -24.64
N CYS A 26 24.63 -17.40 -24.08
CA CYS A 26 25.43 -18.40 -24.77
C CYS A 26 24.63 -19.24 -25.79
N SER A 27 23.30 -19.30 -25.65
CA SER A 27 22.41 -20.12 -26.48
C SER A 27 21.00 -19.51 -26.54
N VAL A 28 20.20 -19.96 -27.53
CA VAL A 28 18.81 -19.51 -27.73
C VAL A 28 17.94 -19.73 -26.47
N PRO A 29 17.98 -20.88 -25.78
CA PRO A 29 17.22 -21.07 -24.54
C PRO A 29 17.60 -20.05 -23.44
N CYS A 30 18.89 -19.75 -23.30
CA CYS A 30 19.36 -18.75 -22.34
C CYS A 30 18.91 -17.33 -22.70
N ALA A 31 18.81 -17.01 -23.99
CA ALA A 31 18.30 -15.74 -24.49
C ALA A 31 16.79 -15.59 -24.21
N ILE A 32 16.00 -16.65 -24.46
CA ILE A 32 14.56 -16.68 -24.15
C ILE A 32 14.33 -16.48 -22.65
N ALA A 33 15.08 -17.18 -21.80
CA ALA A 33 14.99 -17.04 -20.35
C ALA A 33 15.30 -15.59 -19.88
N GLN A 34 16.30 -14.95 -20.50
CA GLN A 34 16.63 -13.55 -20.22
C GLN A 34 15.51 -12.60 -20.68
N GLY A 35 14.93 -12.83 -21.86
CA GLY A 35 13.78 -12.08 -22.37
C GLY A 35 12.56 -12.17 -21.45
N ARG A 36 12.21 -13.39 -20.99
CA ARG A 36 11.12 -13.61 -20.04
C ARG A 36 11.33 -12.87 -18.72
N LYS A 37 12.55 -12.92 -18.15
CA LYS A 37 12.89 -12.17 -16.94
C LYS A 37 12.78 -10.66 -17.13
N HIS A 38 13.21 -10.15 -18.28
CA HIS A 38 13.09 -8.73 -18.60
C HIS A 38 11.63 -8.30 -18.73
N LEU A 39 10.81 -9.09 -19.41
CA LEU A 39 9.38 -8.85 -19.55
C LEU A 39 8.66 -8.85 -18.21
N GLN A 40 8.91 -9.86 -17.35
CA GLN A 40 8.34 -9.92 -16.01
C GLN A 40 8.70 -8.69 -15.17
N ARG A 41 9.98 -8.29 -15.17
CA ARG A 41 10.42 -7.09 -14.46
C ARG A 41 9.73 -5.83 -14.98
N SER A 42 9.60 -5.68 -16.29
CA SER A 42 8.90 -4.54 -16.90
C SER A 42 7.43 -4.50 -16.48
N GLN A 43 6.73 -5.64 -16.55
CA GLN A 43 5.34 -5.75 -16.12
C GLN A 43 5.16 -5.46 -14.62
N ASP A 44 6.05 -5.96 -13.77
CA ASP A 44 6.01 -5.70 -12.34
C ASP A 44 6.24 -4.21 -12.02
N MET A 45 7.16 -3.56 -12.74
CA MET A 45 7.41 -2.13 -12.61
C MET A 45 6.20 -1.30 -13.07
N ALA A 46 5.60 -1.64 -14.21
CA ALA A 46 4.39 -1.01 -14.71
C ALA A 46 3.22 -1.17 -13.72
N ARG A 47 3.01 -2.37 -13.17
CA ARG A 47 1.97 -2.63 -12.16
C ARG A 47 2.22 -1.83 -10.88
N LYS A 48 3.47 -1.71 -10.43
CA LYS A 48 3.82 -0.88 -9.26
C LYS A 48 3.54 0.60 -9.53
N ALA A 49 3.91 1.10 -10.71
CA ALA A 49 3.64 2.48 -11.11
C ALA A 49 2.13 2.78 -11.16
N GLN A 50 1.34 1.90 -11.80
CA GLN A 50 -0.11 2.04 -11.87
C GLN A 50 -0.76 2.06 -10.48
N ARG A 51 -0.30 1.21 -9.55
CA ARG A 51 -0.80 1.20 -8.16
C ARG A 51 -0.50 2.52 -7.44
N ARG A 52 0.69 3.09 -7.63
CA ARG A 52 1.06 4.40 -7.06
C ARG A 52 0.19 5.51 -7.62
N GLU A 53 0.06 5.60 -8.94
CA GLU A 53 -0.79 6.60 -9.60
C GLU A 53 -2.24 6.50 -9.13
N THR A 54 -2.78 5.27 -9.06
CA THR A 54 -4.15 5.04 -8.58
C THR A 54 -4.31 5.45 -7.11
N ALA A 55 -3.33 5.16 -6.26
CA ALA A 55 -3.35 5.58 -4.86
C ALA A 55 -3.30 7.10 -4.71
N GLU A 56 -2.43 7.78 -5.47
CA GLU A 56 -2.32 9.24 -5.49
C GLU A 56 -3.60 9.89 -6.01
N ARG A 57 -4.16 9.40 -7.11
CA ARG A 57 -5.43 9.88 -7.66
C ARG A 57 -6.56 9.69 -6.65
N ARG A 58 -6.61 8.55 -5.96
CA ARG A 58 -7.59 8.29 -4.88
C ARG A 58 -7.45 9.26 -3.72
N VAL A 59 -6.24 9.75 -3.40
CA VAL A 59 -6.06 10.77 -2.35
C VAL A 59 -6.50 12.15 -2.85
N LYS A 60 -6.11 12.52 -4.08
CA LYS A 60 -6.48 13.80 -4.70
C LYS A 60 -7.99 13.97 -4.88
N LEU A 61 -8.70 12.88 -5.20
CA LEU A 61 -10.15 12.87 -5.36
C LEU A 61 -10.92 12.79 -4.04
N ARG A 62 -10.25 12.72 -2.88
CA ARG A 62 -10.98 12.71 -1.59
C ARG A 62 -11.63 14.04 -1.37
N THR A 63 -12.91 13.97 -1.04
CA THR A 63 -13.67 15.14 -0.62
C THR A 63 -13.40 15.45 0.86
N ARG A 64 -13.74 16.67 1.29
CA ARG A 64 -13.74 17.04 2.73
C ARG A 64 -14.53 16.04 3.59
N ARG A 65 -15.65 15.52 3.07
CA ARG A 65 -16.50 14.54 3.78
C ARG A 65 -15.76 13.22 4.03
N ASP A 66 -14.93 12.77 3.08
CA ASP A 66 -14.17 11.53 3.22
C ASP A 66 -13.08 11.66 4.30
N TRP A 67 -12.47 12.83 4.40
CA TRP A 67 -11.52 13.13 5.47
C TRP A 67 -12.18 13.18 6.83
N ILE A 68 -13.33 13.86 6.96
CA ILE A 68 -14.10 13.89 8.22
C ILE A 68 -14.46 12.48 8.68
N LYS A 69 -14.93 11.61 7.78
CA LYS A 69 -15.23 10.20 8.12
C LYS A 69 -14.01 9.46 8.64
N ARG A 70 -12.84 9.63 8.01
CA ARG A 70 -11.59 8.98 8.43
C ARG A 70 -11.12 9.48 9.79
N VAL A 71 -11.16 10.78 10.00
CA VAL A 71 -10.82 11.40 11.28
C VAL A 71 -11.76 10.90 12.37
N GLN A 72 -13.07 10.84 12.12
CA GLN A 72 -14.04 10.31 13.07
C GLN A 72 -13.71 8.87 13.48
N VAL A 73 -13.37 8.00 12.53
CA VAL A 73 -13.01 6.61 12.85
C VAL A 73 -11.76 6.54 13.73
N ALA A 74 -10.72 7.29 13.38
CA ALA A 74 -9.48 7.34 14.16
C ALA A 74 -9.70 7.95 15.55
N PHE A 75 -10.48 9.03 15.63
CA PHE A 75 -10.87 9.69 16.87
C PHE A 75 -11.65 8.75 17.77
N ASN A 76 -12.67 8.05 17.24
CA ASN A 76 -13.45 7.09 18.02
C ASN A 76 -12.60 5.93 18.51
N ALA A 77 -11.67 5.42 17.70
CA ALA A 77 -10.75 4.37 18.13
C ALA A 77 -9.88 4.83 19.32
N PHE A 78 -9.35 6.06 19.24
CA PHE A 78 -8.58 6.65 20.34
C PHE A 78 -9.42 6.83 21.61
N ILE A 79 -10.62 7.41 21.49
CA ILE A 79 -11.49 7.67 22.65
C ILE A 79 -11.93 6.36 23.32
N ARG A 80 -12.22 5.32 22.54
CA ARG A 80 -12.56 3.99 23.09
C ARG A 80 -11.45 3.37 23.92
N GLU A 81 -10.19 3.54 23.49
CA GLU A 81 -9.06 3.04 24.25
C GLU A 81 -8.78 3.90 25.48
N ARG A 82 -8.83 5.23 25.34
CA ARG A 82 -8.60 6.19 26.41
C ARG A 82 -9.62 6.07 27.54
N ASP A 83 -10.91 5.97 27.20
CA ASP A 83 -12.03 5.98 28.14
C ASP A 83 -12.41 4.57 28.61
N LYS A 84 -11.59 3.57 28.27
CA LYS A 84 -11.83 2.18 28.64
C LYS A 84 -11.92 2.03 30.16
N GLY A 85 -13.04 1.49 30.64
CA GLY A 85 -13.29 1.31 32.08
C GLY A 85 -13.67 2.58 32.84
N GLN A 86 -13.83 3.72 32.14
CA GLN A 86 -14.36 4.94 32.74
C GLN A 86 -15.89 4.98 32.70
N THR A 87 -16.46 5.94 33.42
CA THR A 87 -17.89 6.24 33.41
C THR A 87 -18.20 7.41 32.48
N CYS A 88 -19.46 7.51 32.07
CA CYS A 88 -19.94 8.61 31.25
C CYS A 88 -19.95 9.92 32.05
N ILE A 89 -19.29 10.96 31.53
CA ILE A 89 -19.24 12.30 32.16
C ILE A 89 -20.62 12.93 32.43
N CYS A 90 -21.68 12.50 31.73
CA CYS A 90 -23.02 13.09 31.87
C CYS A 90 -23.90 12.39 32.90
N CYS A 91 -23.69 11.09 33.15
CA CYS A 91 -24.63 10.29 33.95
C CYS A 91 -23.95 9.24 34.84
N ASP A 92 -22.61 9.23 34.88
CA ASP A 92 -21.76 8.35 35.68
C ASP A 92 -21.99 6.84 35.47
N ARG A 93 -22.73 6.47 34.42
CA ARG A 93 -22.92 5.07 34.04
C ARG A 93 -21.66 4.52 33.38
N PRO A 94 -21.33 3.23 33.58
CA PRO A 94 -20.18 2.62 32.91
C PRO A 94 -20.31 2.73 31.40
N LEU A 95 -19.20 3.09 30.74
CA LEU A 95 -19.14 3.18 29.28
C LEU A 95 -19.18 1.76 28.69
N THR A 96 -20.33 1.36 28.15
CA THR A 96 -20.48 0.06 27.46
C THR A 96 -20.55 0.25 25.94
N ALA A 97 -19.98 -0.71 25.21
CA ALA A 97 -19.96 -0.67 23.75
C ALA A 97 -21.36 -0.87 23.14
N GLU A 98 -22.27 -1.56 23.84
CA GLU A 98 -23.63 -1.84 23.35
C GLU A 98 -24.67 -0.76 23.71
N ALA A 99 -24.29 0.33 24.38
CA ALA A 99 -25.25 1.38 24.75
C ALA A 99 -25.83 2.10 23.52
N ILE A 100 -27.17 2.17 23.44
CA ILE A 100 -27.92 2.88 22.40
C ILE A 100 -27.54 4.37 22.44
N GLY A 101 -27.02 4.91 21.34
CA GLY A 101 -26.50 6.28 21.25
C GLY A 101 -24.97 6.39 21.37
N GLY A 102 -24.28 5.27 21.57
CA GLY A 102 -22.83 5.20 21.72
C GLY A 102 -22.43 5.55 23.15
N GLY A 103 -22.12 4.53 23.96
CA GLY A 103 -21.59 4.74 25.30
C GLY A 103 -20.30 5.57 25.24
N PHE A 104 -19.47 5.33 24.23
CA PHE A 104 -18.21 6.03 23.99
C PHE A 104 -18.38 7.29 23.12
N ASP A 105 -17.28 8.02 22.90
CA ASP A 105 -17.19 9.09 21.89
C ASP A 105 -18.06 10.34 22.19
N ARG A 106 -18.45 10.54 23.46
CA ARG A 106 -19.40 11.59 23.90
C ARG A 106 -20.76 11.50 23.22
N GLY A 107 -21.15 10.33 22.71
CA GLY A 107 -22.42 10.13 21.99
C GLY A 107 -23.65 10.54 22.81
N HIS A 108 -23.63 10.29 24.11
CA HIS A 108 -24.67 10.72 25.05
C HIS A 108 -24.71 12.26 25.28
N TYR A 109 -23.57 12.94 25.25
CA TYR A 109 -23.48 14.39 25.43
C TYR A 109 -23.86 15.15 24.16
N ARG A 110 -23.35 14.72 23.01
CA ARG A 110 -23.52 15.42 21.75
C ARG A 110 -23.41 14.46 20.57
N SER A 111 -24.44 14.47 19.71
CA SER A 111 -24.48 13.58 18.56
C SER A 111 -23.39 13.90 17.54
N VAL A 112 -22.82 12.86 16.92
CA VAL A 112 -21.75 12.95 15.91
C VAL A 112 -22.14 13.82 14.70
N ARG A 113 -23.44 13.90 14.36
CA ARG A 113 -23.93 14.73 13.26
C ARG A 113 -23.93 16.23 13.59
N SER A 114 -24.14 16.58 14.87
CA SER A 114 -24.24 17.98 15.33
C SER A 114 -22.89 18.65 15.59
N ALA A 115 -21.82 17.87 15.69
CA ALA A 115 -20.45 18.34 15.73
C ALA A 115 -19.53 17.21 15.23
N PRO A 116 -19.09 17.24 13.96
CA PRO A 116 -17.98 16.41 13.52
C PRO A 116 -16.76 16.63 14.43
N PRO A 117 -15.78 15.70 14.46
CA PRO A 117 -14.52 15.97 15.12
C PRO A 117 -13.92 17.18 14.39
N LEU A 118 -13.75 18.29 15.09
CA LEU A 118 -13.02 19.45 14.58
C LEU A 118 -11.61 19.01 14.18
#